data_AF-A0A945AI63-F1
#
_entry.id   AF-A0A945AI63-F1
#
_cell.length_a   1.000
_cell.length_b   1.000
_cell.length_c   1.000
_cell.angle_alpha   90.00
_cell.angle_beta   90.00
_cell.angle_gamma   90.00
#
_symmetry.space_group_name_H-M   'P 1'
#
loop_
_entity.id
_entity.type
_entity.pdbx_description
1 polymer ?
#
loop_
_entity_poly.entity_id
_entity_poly.type
_entity_poly.pdbx_seq_one_letter_code
_entity_poly.pdbx_strand_id
1 'polypeptide(L)' 'TMVLNDEDDQLFTLSEMKRADGILRDVYEKAGAGDRYQCSFYPGPHKFDLEMQQEAFAWFDRWLK' A
#
# COMPACT_ATOMS: atom_id res chain seq x y z
N THR A 1 4.85 -6.65 -3.61
CA THR A 1 4.06 -5.50 -4.07
C THR A 1 3.69 -4.64 -2.90
N MET A 2 3.87 -3.33 -3.04
CA MET A 2 3.49 -2.35 -2.04
C MET A 2 2.52 -1.35 -2.66
N VAL A 3 1.50 -0.95 -1.91
CA VAL A 3 0.52 0.08 -2.30
C VAL A 3 0.46 1.11 -1.18
N LEU A 4 0.55 2.39 -1.51
CA LEU A 4 0.45 3.51 -0.58
C LEU A 4 -0.77 4.34 -0.96
N ASN A 5 -1.62 4.65 0.01
CA ASN A 5 -2.88 5.36 -0.18
C ASN A 5 -2.95 6.58 0.73
N ASP A 6 -3.73 7.58 0.34
CA ASP A 6 -4.07 8.73 1.17
C ASP A 6 -5.55 8.68 1.58
N GLU A 7 -5.87 8.94 2.85
CA GLU A 7 -7.22 8.76 3.39
C GLU A 7 -8.23 9.82 2.91
N ASP A 8 -7.75 11.04 2.59
CA ASP A 8 -8.58 12.14 2.08
C ASP A 8 -8.39 12.36 0.57
N ASP A 9 -7.93 11.33 -0.14
CA ASP A 9 -7.81 11.34 -1.60
C ASP A 9 -9.20 11.58 -2.24
N GLN A 10 -9.27 12.58 -3.12
CA GLN A 10 -10.49 12.94 -3.84
C GLN A 10 -10.65 12.21 -5.18
N LEU A 11 -9.60 11.53 -5.65
CA LEU A 11 -9.58 10.76 -6.90
C LEU A 11 -10.06 9.32 -6.69
N PHE A 12 -9.80 8.76 -5.50
CA PHE A 12 -10.14 7.38 -5.15
C PHE A 12 -10.88 7.36 -3.80
N THR A 13 -11.94 6.56 -3.68
CA THR A 13 -12.68 6.49 -2.40
C THR A 13 -11.99 5.59 -1.40
N LEU A 14 -11.94 6.01 -0.13
CA LEU A 14 -11.32 5.23 0.96
C LEU A 14 -11.94 3.83 1.11
N SER A 15 -13.24 3.70 0.89
CA SER A 15 -13.94 2.41 0.94
C SER A 15 -13.43 1.44 -0.13
N GLU A 16 -13.23 1.91 -1.37
CA GLU A 16 -12.75 1.04 -2.45
C GLU A 16 -11.25 0.77 -2.34
N MET A 17 -10.45 1.69 -1.79
CA MET A 17 -9.04 1.41 -1.46
C MET A 17 -8.91 0.29 -0.42
N LYS A 18 -9.71 0.32 0.65
CA LYS A 18 -9.74 -0.75 1.67
C LYS A 18 -10.27 -2.08 1.12
N ARG A 19 -11.26 -2.03 0.22
CA ARG A 19 -11.75 -3.22 -0.48
C ARG A 19 -10.68 -3.84 -1.38
N ALA A 20 -9.94 -3.02 -2.11
CA ALA A 20 -8.83 -3.48 -2.94
C ALA A 20 -7.68 -4.08 -2.10
N ASP A 21 -7.36 -3.49 -0.95
CA ASP A 21 -6.42 -4.06 0.04
C ASP A 21 -6.80 -5.48 0.42
N GLY A 22 -8.06 -5.69 0.85
CA GLY A 22 -8.57 -7.02 1.20
C GLY A 22 -8.43 -8.04 0.07
N ILE A 23 -8.81 -7.66 -1.17
CA ILE A 23 -8.72 -8.55 -2.34
C ILE A 23 -7.26 -8.97 -2.60
N LEU A 24 -6.33 -8.02 -2.59
CA LEU A 24 -4.92 -8.32 -2.86
C LEU A 24 -4.30 -9.13 -1.73
N ARG A 25 -4.61 -8.80 -0.48
CA ARG A 25 -4.16 -9.57 0.69
C ARG A 25 -4.57 -11.04 0.59
N ASP A 26 -5.85 -11.30 0.33
CA ASP A 26 -6.36 -12.67 0.16
C ASP A 26 -5.63 -13.43 -0.96
N VAL A 27 -5.31 -12.76 -2.08
CA VAL A 27 -4.59 -13.38 -3.21
C VAL A 27 -3.17 -13.75 -2.82
N TYR A 28 -2.43 -12.85 -2.15
CA TYR A 28 -1.06 -13.12 -1.73
C TYR A 28 -0.98 -14.17 -0.62
N GLU A 29 -1.94 -14.17 0.30
CA GLU A 29 -2.07 -15.21 1.32
C GLU A 29 -2.32 -16.59 0.70
N LYS A 30 -3.26 -16.69 -0.25
CA LYS A 30 -3.52 -17.93 -1.00
C LYS A 30 -2.30 -18.44 -1.76
N ALA A 31 -1.43 -17.55 -2.18
CA ALA A 31 -0.17 -17.89 -2.86
C ALA A 31 0.97 -18.26 -1.90
N GLY A 32 0.76 -18.25 -0.59
CA GLY A 32 1.81 -18.46 0.41
C GLY A 32 2.86 -17.35 0.44
N ALA A 33 2.52 -16.17 -0.10
CA ALA A 33 3.41 -15.02 -0.26
C ALA A 33 2.85 -13.79 0.48
N GLY A 34 2.13 -13.98 1.59
CA GLY A 34 1.49 -12.89 2.34
C GLY A 34 2.48 -11.81 2.80
N ASP A 35 3.73 -12.18 3.05
CA ASP A 35 4.81 -11.24 3.40
C ASP A 35 5.29 -10.38 2.22
N ARG A 36 4.94 -10.76 0.98
CA ARG A 36 5.26 -10.03 -0.26
C ARG A 36 4.19 -9.01 -0.64
N TYR A 37 3.20 -8.75 0.21
CA TYR A 37 2.21 -7.70 0.02
C TYR A 37 2.17 -6.72 1.21
N GLN A 38 2.16 -5.42 0.92
CA GLN A 38 1.99 -4.36 1.92
C GLN A 38 1.03 -3.31 1.34
N CYS A 39 0.09 -2.85 2.16
CA CYS A 39 -0.81 -1.76 1.84
C CYS A 39 -0.87 -0.81 3.04
N SER A 40 -0.55 0.46 2.82
CA SER A 40 -0.45 1.47 3.87
C SER A 40 -1.35 2.68 3.55
N PHE A 41 -1.82 3.36 4.58
CA PHE A 41 -2.74 4.49 4.49
C PHE A 41 -2.15 5.68 5.26
N TYR A 42 -2.11 6.84 4.61
CA TYR A 42 -1.55 8.09 5.13
C TYR A 42 -2.65 9.17 5.21
N PRO A 43 -2.65 10.03 6.23
CA PRO A 43 -3.68 11.06 6.38
C PRO A 43 -3.47 12.21 5.38
N GLY A 44 -4.54 12.89 4.97
CA GLY A 44 -4.48 14.07 4.10
C GLY A 44 -4.79 13.76 2.63
N PRO A 45 -4.68 14.78 1.74
CA PRO A 45 -5.04 14.65 0.34
C PRO A 45 -4.00 13.84 -0.44
N HIS A 46 -4.34 13.51 -1.69
CA HIS A 46 -3.49 12.82 -2.65
C HIS A 46 -2.07 13.41 -2.73
N LYS A 47 -1.06 12.59 -2.38
CA LYS A 47 0.36 12.98 -2.37
C LYS A 47 1.30 11.76 -2.38
N PHE A 48 2.60 12.07 -2.41
CA PHE A 48 3.68 11.12 -2.16
C PHE A 48 4.84 11.85 -1.45
N ASP A 49 4.66 12.07 -0.15
CA ASP A 49 5.57 12.88 0.66
C ASP A 49 6.78 12.08 1.20
N LEU A 50 7.59 12.72 2.05
CA LEU A 50 8.82 12.14 2.56
C LEU A 50 8.59 10.89 3.41
N GLU A 51 7.49 10.80 4.16
CA GLU A 51 7.20 9.64 5.01
C GLU A 51 6.86 8.43 4.13
N MET A 52 5.98 8.65 3.14
CA MET A 52 5.63 7.64 2.14
C MET A 52 6.84 7.16 1.35
N GLN A 53 7.74 8.09 0.97
CA GLN A 53 8.99 7.75 0.27
C GLN A 53 9.90 6.87 1.12
N GLN A 54 10.04 7.16 2.41
CA GLN A 54 10.86 6.37 3.33
C GLN A 54 10.37 4.91 3.40
N GLU A 55 9.06 4.69 3.51
CA GLU A 55 8.49 3.34 3.47
C GLU A 55 8.79 2.66 2.12
N ALA A 56 8.60 3.37 1.01
CA ALA A 56 8.85 2.83 -0.32
C ALA A 56 10.29 2.38 -0.54
N PHE A 57 11.26 3.21 -0.14
CA PHE A 57 12.67 2.85 -0.25
C PHE A 57 13.05 1.72 0.70
N ALA A 58 12.52 1.69 1.93
CA ALA A 58 12.72 0.56 2.84
C ALA A 58 12.16 -0.76 2.27
N TRP A 59 11.04 -0.71 1.56
CA TRP A 59 10.48 -1.87 0.87
C TRP A 59 11.37 -2.36 -0.27
N PHE A 60 11.87 -1.45 -1.12
CA PHE A 60 12.82 -1.81 -2.17
C PHE A 60 14.11 -2.40 -1.59
N ASP A 61 14.62 -1.82 -0.52
CA ASP A 61 15.79 -2.30 0.19
C ASP A 61 15.65 -3.74 0.70
N ARG A 62 14.42 -4.15 1.05
CA ARG A 62 14.13 -5.50 1.52
C ARG A 62 14.05 -6.51 0.37
N TRP A 63 13.55 -6.11 -0.80
CA TRP A 63 13.10 -7.06 -1.84
C TRP A 63 13.84 -6.97 -3.18
N LEU A 64 14.55 -5.88 -3.45
CA LEU A 64 15.21 -5.60 -4.73
C LEU A 64 16.72 -5.36 -4.61
N LYS A 65 17.33 -5.70 -3.47
CA LYS A 65 18.80 -5.73 -3.32
C LYS A 65 19.42 -6.94 -4.01
#